data_AF-A0A838V0R6-F1
#
_entry.id   AF-A0A838V0R6-F1
#
_cell.length_a   1.000
_cell.length_b   1.000
_cell.length_c   1.000
_cell.angle_alpha   90.00
_cell.angle_beta   90.00
_cell.angle_gamma   90.00
#
_symmetry.space_group_name_H-M   'P 1'
#
loop_
_entity.id
_entity.type
_entity.pdbx_description
1 polymer ?
#
loop_
_entity_poly.entity_id
_entity_poly.type
_entity_poly.pdbx_seq_one_letter_code
_entity_poly.pdbx_strand_id
1 'polypeptide(L)'
;MREVVEHRGETTIIVAPARIAELCLALRDAPDLRYDYLADLTAVDWDERVPRYDVVYHLMSITTRAVIRLKVRVGDEGEEHPTVPTVTDVWVGANWPEREVYDLFGIAFTGHPDLRRILMPEEWTSHPLRKDYPISGFALPDPHWAGQVPLDAPLPTGTGQQTLRSPTGVPNESRDVLREEE
;
A
#
# COMPACT_ATOMS: atom_id res chain seq x y z
N MET A 1 -19.21 -2.48 16.55
CA MET A 1 -19.51 -1.29 15.73
C MET A 1 -19.29 -0.08 16.62
N ARG A 2 -18.41 0.86 16.25
CA ARG A 2 -18.14 2.05 17.07
C ARG A 2 -18.90 3.28 16.57
N GLU A 3 -19.00 3.47 15.26
CA GLU A 3 -19.61 4.67 14.67
C GLU A 3 -19.93 4.43 13.18
N VAL A 4 -20.95 5.12 12.65
CA VAL A 4 -21.26 5.18 11.20
C VAL A 4 -21.24 6.63 10.77
N VAL A 5 -20.51 6.92 9.70
CA VAL A 5 -20.37 8.25 9.12
C VAL A 5 -20.82 8.20 7.67
N GLU A 6 -21.80 9.01 7.34
CA GLU A 6 -22.29 9.21 5.97
C GLU A 6 -21.74 10.52 5.43
N HIS A 7 -21.06 10.48 4.28
CA HIS A 7 -20.60 11.70 3.62
C HIS A 7 -20.68 11.57 2.11
N ARG A 8 -21.39 12.51 1.46
CA ARG A 8 -21.54 12.56 -0.01
C ARG A 8 -22.05 11.25 -0.63
N GLY A 9 -22.88 10.50 0.10
CA GLY A 9 -23.41 9.21 -0.35
C GLY A 9 -22.46 8.02 -0.16
N GLU A 10 -21.34 8.21 0.56
CA GLU A 10 -20.46 7.13 0.99
C GLU A 10 -20.67 6.81 2.47
N THR A 11 -21.00 5.55 2.75
CA THR A 11 -21.09 5.00 4.10
C THR A 11 -19.72 4.55 4.58
N THR A 12 -19.27 5.11 5.71
CA THR A 12 -18.07 4.66 6.43
C THR A 12 -18.45 4.08 7.79
N ILE A 13 -18.09 2.82 8.04
CA ILE A 13 -18.28 2.19 9.35
C ILE A 13 -16.94 2.13 10.07
N ILE A 14 -16.90 2.66 11.28
CA ILE A 14 -15.73 2.54 12.16
C ILE A 14 -15.90 1.32 13.05
N VAL A 15 -14.92 0.42 12.98
CA VAL A 15 -14.95 -0.91 13.59
C VAL A 15 -13.79 -1.02 14.58
N ALA A 16 -14.02 -1.75 15.66
CA ALA A 16 -12.93 -2.09 16.59
C ALA A 16 -12.03 -3.16 15.95
N PRO A 17 -10.69 -3.10 16.11
CA PRO A 17 -9.76 -4.03 15.46
C PRO A 17 -10.10 -5.50 15.71
N ALA A 18 -10.46 -5.86 16.94
CA ALA A 18 -10.82 -7.23 17.32
C ALA A 18 -12.04 -7.80 16.58
N ARG A 19 -12.88 -6.96 15.96
CA ARG A 19 -14.12 -7.38 15.29
C ARG A 19 -14.06 -7.30 13.76
N ILE A 20 -12.92 -6.89 13.19
CA ILE A 20 -12.85 -6.67 11.74
C ILE A 20 -13.05 -7.97 10.96
N ALA A 21 -12.36 -9.05 11.33
CA ALA A 21 -12.46 -10.34 10.65
C ALA A 21 -13.89 -10.93 10.73
N GLU A 22 -14.51 -10.90 11.91
CA GLU A 22 -15.89 -11.33 12.12
C GLU A 22 -16.87 -10.52 11.26
N LEU A 23 -16.73 -9.19 11.23
CA LEU A 23 -17.59 -8.32 10.45
C LEU A 23 -17.41 -8.55 8.94
N CYS A 24 -16.16 -8.65 8.47
CA CYS A 24 -15.85 -8.92 7.08
C CYS A 24 -16.47 -10.24 6.60
N LEU A 25 -16.37 -11.29 7.43
CA LEU A 25 -17.02 -12.58 7.16
C LEU A 25 -18.55 -12.44 7.07
N ALA A 26 -19.16 -11.75 8.04
CA ALA A 26 -20.60 -11.52 8.05
C ALA A 26 -21.08 -10.70 6.83
N LEU A 27 -20.32 -9.68 6.41
CA LEU A 27 -20.65 -8.84 5.25
C LEU A 27 -20.53 -9.61 3.93
N ARG A 28 -19.57 -10.53 3.82
CA ARG A 28 -19.42 -11.40 2.66
C ARG A 28 -20.53 -12.44 2.59
N ASP A 29 -20.82 -13.11 3.70
CA ASP A 29 -21.73 -14.27 3.74
C ASP A 29 -23.22 -13.88 3.84
N ALA A 30 -23.53 -12.64 4.25
CA ALA A 30 -24.90 -12.15 4.31
C ALA A 30 -25.56 -12.13 2.91
N PRO A 31 -26.66 -12.88 2.69
CA PRO A 31 -27.22 -13.09 1.35
C PRO A 31 -27.81 -11.84 0.71
N ASP A 32 -28.20 -10.85 1.52
CA ASP A 32 -28.77 -9.58 1.06
C ASP A 32 -27.71 -8.50 0.80
N LEU A 33 -26.51 -8.64 1.39
CA LEU A 33 -25.43 -7.67 1.26
C LEU A 33 -24.39 -8.12 0.23
N ARG A 34 -23.86 -9.34 0.39
CA ARG A 34 -22.87 -9.98 -0.48
C ARG A 34 -21.72 -9.04 -0.86
N TYR A 35 -20.94 -8.59 0.12
CA TYR A 35 -19.70 -7.85 -0.17
C TYR A 35 -18.62 -8.84 -0.63
N ASP A 36 -18.71 -9.27 -1.88
CA ASP A 36 -17.88 -10.32 -2.46
C ASP A 36 -16.53 -9.83 -2.99
N TYR A 37 -16.35 -8.51 -3.11
CA TYR A 37 -15.13 -7.90 -3.65
C TYR A 37 -14.47 -6.93 -2.66
N LEU A 38 -13.22 -7.22 -2.29
CA LEU A 38 -12.32 -6.27 -1.64
C LEU A 38 -11.65 -5.43 -2.73
N ALA A 39 -12.07 -4.18 -2.85
CA ALA A 39 -11.59 -3.26 -3.88
C ALA A 39 -10.23 -2.68 -3.55
N ASP A 40 -10.01 -2.32 -2.28
CA ASP A 40 -8.77 -1.74 -1.80
C ASP A 40 -8.62 -1.96 -0.29
N LEU A 41 -7.36 -2.02 0.16
CA LEU A 41 -7.00 -2.04 1.58
C LEU A 41 -5.75 -1.19 1.73
N THR A 42 -5.89 -0.11 2.47
CA THR A 42 -4.82 0.88 2.67
C THR A 42 -4.79 1.35 4.11
N ALA A 43 -3.78 2.13 4.48
CA ALA A 43 -3.69 2.75 5.79
C ALA A 43 -3.46 4.26 5.67
N VAL A 44 -3.88 4.99 6.70
CA VAL A 44 -3.68 6.43 6.81
C VAL A 44 -3.04 6.72 8.15
N ASP A 45 -1.94 7.45 8.14
CA ASP A 45 -1.24 7.90 9.34
C ASP A 45 -1.75 9.28 9.79
N TRP A 46 -2.23 9.37 11.03
CA TRP A 46 -2.67 10.59 11.70
C TRP A 46 -1.76 10.87 12.90
N ASP A 47 -0.61 11.50 12.64
CA ASP A 47 0.42 11.82 13.64
C ASP A 47 -0.11 12.55 14.90
N GLU A 48 -1.08 13.46 14.75
CA GLU A 48 -1.65 14.25 15.86
C GLU A 48 -2.72 13.51 16.68
N ARG A 49 -3.02 12.25 16.36
CA ARG A 49 -4.21 11.55 16.86
C ARG A 49 -3.86 10.23 17.54
N VAL A 50 -4.62 9.88 18.57
CA VAL A 50 -4.62 8.55 19.18
C VAL A 50 -6.00 7.91 19.02
N PRO A 51 -6.13 6.71 18.43
CA PRO A 51 -5.08 5.92 17.78
C PRO A 51 -4.53 6.56 16.48
N ARG A 52 -3.25 6.34 16.20
CA ARG A 52 -2.48 7.01 15.13
C ARG A 52 -2.87 6.56 13.72
N TYR A 53 -3.10 5.27 13.52
CA TYR A 53 -3.33 4.72 12.19
C TYR A 53 -4.80 4.37 11.96
N ASP A 54 -5.32 4.74 10.79
CA ASP A 54 -6.60 4.25 10.27
C ASP A 54 -6.32 3.23 9.16
N VAL A 55 -6.59 1.94 9.38
CA VAL A 55 -6.65 0.94 8.31
C VAL A 55 -8.02 1.01 7.64
N VAL A 56 -8.03 1.21 6.34
CA VAL A 56 -9.22 1.45 5.54
C VAL A 56 -9.42 0.28 4.58
N TYR A 57 -10.63 -0.29 4.60
CA TYR A 57 -11.06 -1.35 3.70
C TYR A 57 -12.17 -0.80 2.81
N HIS A 58 -12.03 -0.95 1.50
CA HIS A 58 -13.08 -0.62 0.55
C HIS A 58 -13.69 -1.91 0.04
N LEU A 59 -14.96 -2.13 0.40
CA LEU A 59 -15.70 -3.30 0.01
C LEU A 59 -16.76 -2.92 -1.01
N MET A 60 -16.94 -3.78 -1.99
CA MET A 60 -17.97 -3.65 -3.00
C MET A 60 -18.74 -4.96 -3.11
N SER A 61 -20.05 -4.84 -3.21
CA SER A 61 -20.90 -5.94 -3.65
C SER A 61 -21.07 -5.85 -5.16
N ILE A 62 -20.66 -6.88 -5.88
CA ILE A 62 -20.85 -6.92 -7.34
C ILE A 62 -22.34 -7.07 -7.67
N THR A 63 -23.06 -7.83 -6.84
CA THR A 63 -24.48 -8.14 -7.06
C THR A 63 -25.36 -6.90 -6.88
N THR A 64 -25.20 -6.18 -5.76
CA THR A 64 -26.03 -5.02 -5.43
C THR A 64 -25.44 -3.70 -5.94
N ARG A 65 -24.18 -3.72 -6.42
CA ARG A 65 -23.38 -2.53 -6.78
C ARG A 65 -23.24 -1.54 -5.62
N ALA A 66 -23.43 -2.01 -4.39
CA ALA A 66 -23.23 -1.21 -3.19
C ALA A 66 -21.75 -1.16 -2.83
N VAL A 67 -21.31 0.00 -2.35
CA VAL A 67 -19.95 0.22 -1.85
C VAL A 67 -20.01 0.61 -0.38
N ILE A 68 -19.06 0.14 0.41
CA ILE A 68 -18.93 0.51 1.81
C ILE A 68 -17.46 0.63 2.20
N ARG A 69 -17.17 1.58 3.08
CA ARG A 69 -15.83 1.77 3.62
C ARG A 69 -15.81 1.33 5.07
N LEU A 70 -14.90 0.43 5.44
CA LEU A 70 -14.64 0.10 6.82
C LEU A 70 -13.36 0.81 7.27
N LYS A 71 -13.36 1.39 8.47
CA LYS A 71 -12.18 1.99 9.08
C LYS A 71 -11.89 1.34 10.42
N VAL A 72 -10.64 0.97 10.63
CA VAL A 72 -10.13 0.38 11.86
C VAL A 72 -9.04 1.27 12.40
N ARG A 73 -9.22 1.76 13.63
CA ARG A 73 -8.26 2.65 14.31
C ARG A 73 -7.30 1.80 15.14
N VAL A 74 -5.99 1.92 14.89
CA VAL A 74 -4.91 1.19 15.59
C VAL A 74 -3.69 2.07 15.89
N GLY A 75 -2.83 1.63 16.79
CA GLY A 75 -1.64 2.37 17.23
C GLY A 75 -1.96 3.24 18.43
N ASP A 76 -1.92 2.63 19.62
CA ASP A 76 -2.00 3.33 20.90
C ASP A 76 -0.67 4.06 21.20
N GLU A 77 -0.67 4.96 22.17
CA GLU A 77 0.52 5.76 22.52
C GLU A 77 1.73 4.87 22.85
N GLY A 78 2.81 5.00 22.07
CA GLY A 78 4.05 4.24 22.27
C GLY A 78 4.08 2.85 21.61
N GLU A 79 3.06 2.46 20.87
CA GLU A 79 3.06 1.20 20.10
C GLU A 79 3.75 1.40 18.73
N GLU A 80 4.94 0.82 18.58
CA GLU A 80 5.74 0.95 17.34
C GLU A 80 5.20 0.10 16.17
N HIS A 81 4.57 -1.04 16.51
CA HIS A 81 4.04 -2.02 15.56
C HIS A 81 2.61 -2.41 15.93
N PRO A 82 1.61 -1.60 15.54
CA PRO A 82 0.21 -1.94 15.77
C PRO A 82 -0.19 -3.21 15.03
N THR A 83 -1.10 -3.97 15.64
CA THR A 83 -1.57 -5.26 15.09
C THR A 83 -3.05 -5.25 14.74
N VAL A 84 -3.41 -5.90 13.63
CA VAL A 84 -4.79 -6.05 13.15
C VAL A 84 -5.03 -7.49 12.69
N PRO A 85 -6.21 -8.10 12.93
CA PRO A 85 -6.52 -9.41 12.34
C PRO A 85 -6.51 -9.39 10.81
N THR A 86 -5.91 -10.40 10.19
CA THR A 86 -5.95 -10.59 8.73
C THR A 86 -7.39 -10.82 8.23
N VAL A 87 -7.65 -10.41 6.98
CA VAL A 87 -8.87 -10.73 6.25
C VAL A 87 -8.59 -11.61 5.03
N THR A 88 -7.38 -12.17 4.92
CA THR A 88 -7.00 -13.10 3.84
C THR A 88 -7.86 -14.37 3.78
N ASP A 89 -8.34 -14.86 4.94
CA ASP A 89 -9.31 -15.97 5.03
C ASP A 89 -10.69 -15.60 4.45
N VAL A 90 -11.02 -14.31 4.43
CA VAL A 90 -12.28 -13.80 3.88
C VAL A 90 -12.15 -13.53 2.38
N TRP A 91 -11.10 -12.79 1.99
CA TRP A 91 -10.77 -12.52 0.59
C TRP A 91 -9.30 -12.84 0.34
N VAL A 92 -9.04 -13.83 -0.51
CA VAL A 92 -7.67 -14.23 -0.89
C VAL A 92 -6.88 -13.05 -1.49
N GLY A 93 -7.59 -12.12 -2.16
CA GLY A 93 -7.00 -10.90 -2.71
C GLY A 93 -6.40 -9.94 -1.68
N ALA A 94 -6.72 -10.08 -0.39
CA ALA A 94 -6.19 -9.22 0.68
C ALA A 94 -4.70 -9.45 0.99
N ASN A 95 -4.12 -10.55 0.51
CA ASN A 95 -2.73 -10.92 0.84
C ASN A 95 -1.72 -9.82 0.43
N TRP A 96 -1.83 -9.32 -0.80
CA TRP A 96 -0.91 -8.29 -1.28
C TRP A 96 -1.10 -6.93 -0.60
N PRO A 97 -2.34 -6.40 -0.49
CA PRO A 97 -2.58 -5.14 0.22
C PRO A 97 -2.19 -5.17 1.70
N GLU A 98 -2.42 -6.29 2.40
CA GLU A 98 -1.99 -6.42 3.81
C GLU A 98 -0.46 -6.34 3.94
N ARG A 99 0.28 -6.96 3.00
CA ARG A 99 1.74 -6.86 2.96
C ARG A 99 2.22 -5.47 2.57
N GLU A 100 1.51 -4.77 1.68
CA GLU A 100 1.81 -3.39 1.32
C GLU A 100 1.68 -2.46 2.53
N VAL A 101 0.57 -2.58 3.28
CA VAL A 101 0.35 -1.81 4.50
C VAL A 101 1.41 -2.12 5.57
N TYR A 102 1.81 -3.38 5.70
CA TYR A 102 2.92 -3.75 6.57
C TYR A 102 4.25 -3.11 6.13
N ASP A 103 4.58 -3.12 4.85
CA ASP A 103 5.85 -2.59 4.35
C ASP A 103 5.91 -1.05 4.46
N LEU A 104 4.82 -0.37 4.10
CA LEU A 104 4.79 1.09 4.00
C LEU A 104 4.43 1.81 5.31
N PHE A 105 3.63 1.19 6.17
CA PHE A 105 3.15 1.78 7.43
C PHE A 105 3.58 0.99 8.68
N GLY A 106 4.08 -0.24 8.55
CA GLY A 106 4.54 -1.05 9.68
C GLY A 106 3.43 -1.60 10.57
N ILE A 107 2.21 -1.71 10.02
CA ILE A 107 1.07 -2.32 10.70
C ILE A 107 1.09 -3.82 10.42
N ALA A 108 1.18 -4.64 11.47
CA ALA A 108 1.27 -6.09 11.32
C ALA A 108 -0.10 -6.76 11.31
N PHE A 109 -0.27 -7.77 10.46
CA PHE A 109 -1.52 -8.53 10.36
C PHE A 109 -1.40 -9.90 11.05
N THR A 110 -2.20 -10.13 12.09
CA THR A 110 -2.20 -11.39 12.84
C THR A 110 -2.95 -12.46 12.06
N GLY A 111 -2.32 -13.62 11.87
CA GLY A 111 -2.86 -14.74 11.10
C GLY A 111 -2.52 -14.71 9.60
N HIS A 112 -1.78 -13.71 9.11
CA HIS A 112 -1.41 -13.62 7.70
C HIS A 112 -0.43 -14.75 7.30
N PRO A 113 -0.60 -15.41 6.12
CA PRO A 113 0.20 -16.57 5.73
C PRO A 113 1.67 -16.27 5.39
N ASP A 114 1.97 -15.10 4.80
CA ASP A 114 3.34 -14.69 4.42
C ASP A 114 3.51 -13.18 4.55
N LEU A 115 3.68 -12.69 5.79
CA LEU A 115 3.84 -11.26 6.05
C LEU A 115 5.32 -10.85 5.89
N ARG A 116 5.70 -10.53 4.65
CA ARG A 116 7.03 -10.00 4.30
C ARG A 116 6.90 -8.76 3.42
N ARG A 117 7.95 -7.93 3.41
CA ARG A 117 8.08 -6.72 2.57
C ARG A 117 7.87 -7.06 1.08
N ILE A 118 7.35 -6.10 0.31
CA ILE A 118 7.02 -6.30 -1.11
C ILE A 118 7.54 -5.19 -2.00
N LEU A 119 7.54 -3.95 -1.52
CA LEU A 119 7.93 -2.75 -2.26
C LEU A 119 9.33 -2.30 -1.88
N MET A 120 9.63 -2.33 -0.58
CA MET A 120 10.93 -1.94 -0.06
C MET A 120 11.89 -3.14 -0.02
N PRO A 121 13.21 -2.89 -0.10
CA PRO A 121 14.21 -3.92 0.13
C PRO A 121 14.09 -4.55 1.50
N GLU A 122 14.65 -5.75 1.60
CA GLU A 122 14.73 -6.49 2.85
C GLU A 122 15.59 -5.78 3.90
N GLU A 123 16.60 -5.01 3.48
CA GLU A 123 17.47 -4.24 4.38
C GLU A 123 16.87 -2.92 4.88
N TRP A 124 15.69 -2.51 4.39
CA TRP A 124 15.08 -1.28 4.85
C TRP A 124 14.53 -1.47 6.26
N THR A 125 14.87 -0.57 7.19
CA THR A 125 14.38 -0.66 8.58
C THR A 125 13.12 0.15 8.82
N SER A 126 12.89 1.19 8.00
CA SER A 126 11.81 2.16 8.19
C SER A 126 10.57 1.90 7.32
N HIS A 127 9.54 2.73 7.50
CA HIS A 127 8.25 2.70 6.82
C HIS A 127 8.00 4.05 6.11
N PRO A 128 8.18 4.14 4.79
CA PRO A 128 8.24 5.42 4.06
C PRO A 128 6.96 6.26 4.08
N LEU A 129 5.78 5.66 4.21
CA LEU A 129 4.51 6.40 4.21
C LEU A 129 4.08 6.89 5.60
N ARG A 130 4.88 6.64 6.64
CA ARG A 130 4.66 7.28 7.93
C ARG A 130 5.06 8.75 7.87
N LYS A 131 4.31 9.61 8.56
CA LYS A 131 4.49 11.07 8.54
C LYS A 131 5.76 11.54 9.24
N ASP A 132 6.34 10.72 10.12
CA ASP A 132 7.64 10.93 10.75
C ASP A 132 8.82 10.64 9.80
N TYR A 133 8.56 10.02 8.64
CA TYR A 133 9.59 9.69 7.67
C TYR A 133 10.05 10.94 6.87
N PRO A 134 11.36 11.21 6.76
CA PRO A 134 11.85 12.35 5.99
C PRO A 134 11.58 12.15 4.49
N ILE A 135 11.15 13.22 3.80
CA ILE A 135 10.84 13.19 2.36
C ILE A 135 12.05 12.74 1.52
N SER A 136 13.26 13.14 1.92
CA SER A 136 14.51 12.75 1.26
C SER A 136 14.93 11.31 1.53
N GLY A 137 14.23 10.60 2.42
CA GLY A 137 14.68 9.35 3.01
C GLY A 137 15.88 9.53 3.95
N PHE A 138 16.29 8.42 4.54
CA PHE A 138 17.58 8.35 5.24
C PHE A 138 18.70 8.16 4.21
N ALA A 139 19.84 8.81 4.44
CA ALA A 139 21.03 8.60 3.63
C ALA A 139 21.43 7.13 3.72
N LEU A 140 21.17 6.37 2.66
CA LEU A 140 21.68 5.01 2.53
C LEU A 140 23.20 5.09 2.35
N PRO A 141 23.97 4.14 2.91
CA PRO A 141 25.36 3.99 2.53
C PRO A 141 25.45 3.70 1.03
N ASP A 142 26.31 4.41 0.32
CA ASP A 142 26.57 4.14 -1.10
C ASP A 142 27.05 2.69 -1.30
N PRO A 143 26.64 1.99 -2.38
CA PRO A 143 25.80 2.48 -3.48
C PRO A 143 24.30 2.19 -3.26
N HIS A 144 23.45 3.22 -3.35
CA HIS A 144 22.00 3.11 -3.32
C HIS A 144 21.49 2.49 -4.63
N TRP A 145 21.15 1.21 -4.57
CA TRP A 145 20.69 0.37 -5.69
C TRP A 145 19.37 0.84 -6.38
N ALA A 146 18.85 2.04 -6.06
CA ALA A 146 17.68 2.68 -6.69
C ALA A 146 17.97 4.05 -7.31
N GLY A 147 19.23 4.35 -7.68
CA GLY A 147 19.53 5.24 -8.81
C GLY A 147 18.81 6.60 -8.85
N GLN A 148 18.66 7.30 -7.73
CA GLN A 148 18.50 8.74 -7.80
C GLN A 148 19.86 9.31 -8.22
N VAL A 149 20.02 9.47 -9.53
CA VAL A 149 20.96 10.46 -10.06
C VAL A 149 20.41 11.80 -9.59
N PRO A 150 21.18 12.63 -8.86
CA PRO A 150 20.77 13.99 -8.55
C PRO A 150 20.29 14.67 -9.84
N LEU A 151 19.17 15.40 -9.81
CA LEU A 151 18.60 16.02 -11.03
C LEU A 151 19.63 16.87 -11.79
N ASP A 152 20.62 17.39 -11.06
CA ASP A 152 21.66 18.30 -11.53
C ASP A 152 22.98 17.57 -11.85
N ALA A 153 23.06 16.26 -11.61
CA ALA A 153 24.24 15.49 -11.94
C ALA A 153 24.27 15.21 -13.46
N PRO A 154 25.42 15.41 -14.12
CA PRO A 154 25.57 14.99 -15.50
C PRO A 154 25.32 13.49 -15.57
N LEU A 155 24.38 13.08 -16.43
CA LEU A 155 24.12 11.67 -16.67
C LEU A 155 25.46 10.97 -16.96
N PRO A 156 25.76 9.83 -16.33
CA PRO A 156 26.95 9.09 -16.70
C PRO A 156 26.84 8.81 -18.20
N THR A 157 27.89 9.15 -18.94
CA THR A 157 28.05 8.80 -20.36
C THR A 157 28.25 7.28 -20.42
N GLY A 158 27.18 6.56 -20.14
CA GLY A 158 27.18 5.14 -19.86
C GLY A 158 27.15 4.37 -21.16
N THR A 159 28.11 3.47 -21.31
CA THR A 159 28.04 2.25 -22.11
C THR A 159 26.97 1.27 -21.56
N GLY A 160 25.83 1.80 -21.14
CA GLY A 160 24.68 1.05 -20.67
C GLY A 160 23.76 0.83 -21.86
N GLN A 161 23.81 -0.36 -22.46
CA GLN A 161 22.80 -0.77 -23.42
C GLN A 161 21.47 -0.99 -22.69
N GLN A 162 20.72 0.09 -22.50
CA GLN A 162 19.29 0.00 -22.26
C GLN A 162 18.66 -0.53 -23.56
N THR A 163 18.59 -1.85 -23.70
CA THR A 163 17.90 -2.48 -24.83
C THR A 163 16.39 -2.38 -24.60
N LEU A 164 15.85 -1.18 -24.82
CA LEU A 164 14.44 -1.01 -25.15
C LEU A 164 14.22 -1.73 -26.48
N ARG A 165 13.74 -2.98 -26.42
CA ARG A 165 13.36 -3.73 -27.63
C ARG A 165 12.14 -3.05 -28.24
N SER A 166 12.28 -2.49 -29.43
CA SER A 166 11.14 -2.18 -30.29
C SER A 166 10.41 -3.49 -30.66
N PRO A 167 9.10 -3.46 -31.01
CA PRO A 167 8.33 -4.68 -31.32
C PRO A 167 8.90 -5.54 -32.45
N THR A 168 9.76 -4.97 -33.31
CA THR A 168 10.39 -5.65 -34.44
C THR A 168 11.82 -6.12 -34.15
N GLY A 169 12.32 -5.94 -32.92
CA GLY A 169 13.64 -6.45 -32.49
C GLY A 169 14.84 -5.70 -33.08
N VAL A 170 14.63 -4.55 -33.72
CA VAL A 170 15.71 -3.68 -34.18
C VAL A 170 16.12 -2.74 -33.04
N PRO A 171 17.41 -2.65 -32.68
CA PRO A 171 17.88 -1.65 -31.72
C PRO A 171 17.57 -0.24 -32.25
N ASN A 172 16.99 0.64 -31.42
CA ASN A 172 16.88 2.05 -31.80
C ASN A 172 18.28 2.64 -31.95
N GLU A 173 18.50 3.38 -33.04
CA GLU A 173 19.74 4.13 -33.25
C GLU A 173 19.94 5.12 -32.09
N SER A 174 21.20 5.22 -31.64
CA SER A 174 21.60 6.08 -30.54
C SER A 174 21.21 7.54 -30.81
N ARG A 175 20.70 8.24 -29.80
CA ARG A 175 20.30 9.67 -29.89
C ARG A 175 21.42 10.61 -30.38
N ASP A 176 22.66 10.15 -30.39
CA ASP A 176 23.82 10.90 -30.91
C ASP A 176 23.81 11.02 -32.44
N VAL A 177 23.21 10.07 -33.17
CA VAL A 177 23.17 10.10 -34.65
C VAL A 177 22.21 11.17 -35.17
N LEU A 178 21.17 11.51 -34.40
CA LEU A 178 20.15 12.50 -34.79
C LEU A 178 20.59 13.96 -34.58
N ARG A 179 21.78 14.20 -34.02
CA ARG A 179 22.30 15.56 -33.77
C ARG A 179 23.25 16.09 -34.84
N GLU A 180 23.62 15.27 -35.83
CA GLU A 180 24.51 15.68 -36.93
C GLU A 180 23.76 16.07 -38.22
N GLU A 181 22.43 16.07 -38.22
CA GLU A 181 21.60 16.47 -39.38
C GLU A 181 20.74 17.73 -39.12
N GLU A 182 21.32 18.76 -38.49
CA GLU A 182 20.76 20.12 -38.51
C GLU A 182 21.83 21.18 -38.85
#